data_AF-A0A379XJI0-F1
#
_entry.id   AF-A0A379XJI0-F1
#
_cell.length_a   1.000
_cell.length_b   1.000
_cell.length_c   1.000
_cell.angle_alpha   90.00
_cell.angle_beta   90.00
_cell.angle_gamma   90.00
#
_symmetry.space_group_name_H-M   'P 1'
#
loop_
_entity.id
_entity.type
_entity.pdbx_description
1 polymer ?
#
loop_
_entity_poly.entity_id
_entity_poly.type
_entity_poly.pdbx_seq_one_letter_code
_entity_poly.pdbx_strand_id
1 'polypeptide(L)'
;MSTPDTDGKKVPPFSSFKLAPAIQKADSCCCEEHCATSAPVSPAVAGTRYTWKISGMDCAACARKVENAVRQIRGVNQAQVLFATEKLVVDADTDLRSQIERAVQKTGYTLRSEDSRDATPESRFKENLPLITLIIMMAISWGLEQFNHPFGQLAFIATTLVGLYPIARQALRLMKSGSWFAIETLMSVAAIGALFIGATAEAAMVLLLFLIGERLEGWAASRARKGVSALMALKPETATRLRHGVREEVAINTLRPGDIIEVAAGGRLPADGKLVSGFASFDESALTGESIPVERATGEKVPAGATSVDRLVTLEVLSEPGASAIDRILTLIEEAEERRAPIERFIDRFSRIYTPVIMVIALLVTLIPPLMFDGGWQEWIYKGLTLLLIGCPCALVISTPAAITSGLAAAARRGALIKGGAALEQLGRITQVAFDKTGTLTVG
;
A
#
# COMPACT_ATOMS: atom_id res chain seq x y z
N MET A 1 2.98 29.00 -29.35
CA MET A 1 1.56 28.55 -29.26
C MET A 1 0.86 29.44 -28.25
N SER A 2 -0.31 29.95 -28.62
CA SER A 2 -1.14 30.93 -27.91
C SER A 2 -1.59 30.43 -26.53
N THR A 3 -1.46 31.30 -25.52
CA THR A 3 -2.01 31.12 -24.18
C THR A 3 -3.54 31.04 -24.24
N PRO A 4 -4.20 30.10 -23.56
CA PRO A 4 -5.65 30.07 -23.51
C PRO A 4 -6.17 31.24 -22.65
N ASP A 5 -7.16 31.95 -23.19
CA ASP A 5 -7.93 32.98 -22.51
C ASP A 5 -8.53 32.43 -21.20
N THR A 6 -8.17 33.06 -20.09
CA THR A 6 -8.80 32.77 -18.80
C THR A 6 -10.11 33.54 -18.71
N ASP A 7 -11.21 32.89 -19.12
CA ASP A 7 -12.58 33.33 -18.89
C ASP A 7 -12.86 33.51 -17.38
N GLY A 8 -12.66 34.74 -16.88
CA GLY A 8 -13.37 35.32 -15.73
C GLY A 8 -13.34 34.62 -14.37
N LYS A 9 -12.63 33.50 -14.20
CA LYS A 9 -12.55 32.78 -12.92
C LYS A 9 -11.41 33.34 -12.08
N LYS A 10 -11.78 34.03 -10.99
CA LYS A 10 -10.86 34.50 -9.95
C LYS A 10 -9.95 33.35 -9.50
N VAL A 11 -8.67 33.41 -9.89
CA VAL A 11 -7.61 32.60 -9.32
C VAL A 11 -7.54 32.92 -7.82
N PRO A 12 -7.61 31.94 -6.90
CA PRO A 12 -7.44 32.21 -5.48
C PRO A 12 -6.05 32.80 -5.23
N PRO A 13 -5.91 33.85 -4.40
CA PRO A 13 -4.63 34.50 -4.19
C PRO A 13 -3.71 33.60 -3.36
N PHE A 14 -2.88 32.80 -4.02
CA PHE A 14 -1.70 32.18 -3.41
C PHE A 14 -0.51 33.15 -3.35
N SER A 15 -0.77 34.45 -3.21
CA SER A 15 0.26 35.48 -3.08
C SER A 15 0.45 35.86 -1.61
N SER A 16 1.18 35.03 -0.86
CA SER A 16 2.05 35.45 0.27
C SER A 16 2.53 34.27 1.14
N PHE A 17 2.96 33.14 0.55
CA PHE A 17 3.88 32.26 1.28
C PHE A 17 5.30 32.82 1.14
N LYS A 18 5.77 33.59 2.13
CA LYS A 18 7.20 33.88 2.28
C LYS A 18 7.87 32.60 2.78
N LEU A 19 8.46 31.84 1.87
CA LEU A 19 9.37 30.75 2.21
C LEU A 19 10.63 31.39 2.81
N ALA A 20 10.77 31.31 4.14
CA ALA A 20 12.03 31.61 4.79
C ALA A 20 12.92 30.36 4.70
N PRO A 21 14.20 30.46 4.29
CA PRO A 21 15.11 29.33 4.38
C PRO A 21 15.18 28.86 5.85
N ALA A 22 15.19 27.55 6.05
CA ALA A 22 15.35 26.98 7.38
C ALA A 22 16.66 27.51 7.98
N ILE A 23 16.57 28.11 9.17
CA ILE A 23 17.74 28.55 9.93
C ILE A 23 18.56 27.29 10.24
N GLN A 24 19.75 27.19 9.63
CA GLN A 24 20.75 26.21 10.06
C GLN A 24 21.06 26.53 11.53
N LYS A 25 20.68 25.63 12.44
CA LYS A 25 21.32 25.60 13.76
C LYS A 25 22.78 25.25 13.51
N ALA A 26 23.66 26.23 13.74
CA ALA A 26 25.08 26.00 13.84
C ALA A 26 25.33 25.24 15.15
N ASP A 27 25.25 23.91 15.10
CA ASP A 27 25.86 23.10 16.14
C ASP A 27 27.37 23.12 15.91
N SER A 28 28.04 23.91 16.75
CA SER A 28 29.48 23.89 16.91
C SER A 28 29.90 22.53 17.49
N CYS A 29 30.50 21.66 16.68
CA CYS A 29 31.47 20.68 17.17
C CYS A 29 32.23 20.05 15.99
N CYS A 30 33.33 20.70 15.60
CA CYS A 30 34.51 19.98 15.13
C CYS A 30 35.40 19.76 16.36
N CYS A 31 35.48 18.53 16.86
CA CYS A 31 36.63 18.03 17.59
C CYS A 31 36.86 16.58 17.16
N GLU A 32 38.13 16.29 16.90
CA GLU A 32 38.68 15.02 16.47
C GLU A 32 38.51 13.93 17.53
N GLU A 33 38.63 12.67 17.06
CA GLU A 33 38.71 11.42 17.81
C GLU A 33 37.39 10.70 18.19
N HIS A 34 37.24 9.52 17.57
CA HIS A 34 36.33 8.40 17.89
C HIS A 34 34.85 8.53 17.49
N CYS A 35 34.59 8.68 16.19
CA CYS A 35 33.40 8.07 15.59
C CYS A 35 33.65 6.56 15.40
N ALA A 36 33.17 5.75 16.32
CA ALA A 36 33.06 4.31 16.13
C ALA A 36 32.24 4.03 14.86
N THR A 37 32.94 3.65 13.79
CA THR A 37 32.31 3.21 12.55
C THR A 37 31.67 1.86 12.85
N SER A 38 30.35 1.84 13.09
CA SER A 38 29.60 0.60 12.96
C SER A 38 29.80 0.13 11.52
N ALA A 39 30.42 -1.04 11.37
CA ALA A 39 30.83 -1.59 10.09
C ALA A 39 29.71 -1.50 9.04
N PRO A 40 30.02 -1.15 7.78
CA PRO A 40 29.08 -1.30 6.69
C PRO A 40 28.69 -2.78 6.61
N VAL A 41 27.39 -3.07 6.67
CA VAL A 41 26.87 -4.40 6.39
C VAL A 41 27.24 -4.72 4.93
N SER A 42 28.10 -5.72 4.73
CA SER A 42 28.54 -6.20 3.42
C SER A 42 27.36 -6.51 2.49
N PRO A 43 27.44 -6.14 1.19
CA PRO A 43 26.43 -6.47 0.19
C PRO A 43 26.65 -7.88 -0.37
N ALA A 44 26.64 -8.89 0.50
CA ALA A 44 26.76 -10.28 0.08
C ALA A 44 25.76 -11.13 0.87
N VAL A 45 24.46 -10.91 0.62
CA VAL A 45 23.48 -11.95 0.94
C VAL A 45 23.57 -12.98 -0.17
N ALA A 46 24.32 -14.05 0.08
CA ALA A 46 24.33 -15.23 -0.78
C ALA A 46 22.93 -15.87 -0.72
N GLY A 47 22.06 -15.54 -1.67
CA GLY A 47 20.70 -16.06 -1.71
C GLY A 47 20.02 -15.74 -3.04
N THR A 48 19.01 -16.54 -3.39
CA THR A 48 18.19 -16.29 -4.57
C THR A 48 17.05 -15.37 -4.18
N ARG A 49 16.92 -14.21 -4.85
CA ARG A 49 15.80 -13.29 -4.66
C ARG A 49 14.58 -13.78 -5.44
N TYR A 50 13.45 -13.90 -4.76
CA TYR A 50 12.17 -14.29 -5.35
C TYR A 50 11.15 -13.18 -5.17
N THR A 51 10.42 -12.88 -6.25
CA THR A 51 9.38 -11.84 -6.26
C THR A 51 8.06 -12.44 -6.70
N TRP A 52 6.99 -12.14 -5.95
CA TRP A 52 5.62 -12.51 -6.30
C TRP A 52 4.69 -11.31 -6.21
N LYS A 53 3.62 -11.33 -7.00
CA LYS A 53 2.48 -10.42 -6.81
C LYS A 53 1.48 -11.05 -5.85
N ILE A 54 1.06 -10.32 -4.82
CA ILE A 54 0.11 -10.76 -3.80
C ILE A 54 -1.27 -10.22 -4.14
N SER A 55 -2.25 -11.09 -4.34
CA SER A 55 -3.63 -10.64 -4.60
C SER A 55 -4.43 -10.46 -3.29
N GLY A 56 -5.25 -9.40 -3.24
CA GLY A 56 -6.24 -9.16 -2.18
C GLY A 56 -5.70 -8.45 -0.93
N MET A 57 -4.60 -7.71 -1.05
CA MET A 57 -3.99 -7.01 0.09
C MET A 57 -4.47 -5.56 0.19
N ASP A 58 -5.32 -5.27 1.17
CA ASP A 58 -5.93 -3.94 1.32
C ASP A 58 -5.42 -3.13 2.53
N CYS A 59 -4.53 -3.70 3.36
CA CYS A 59 -4.09 -3.06 4.59
C CYS A 59 -2.60 -3.26 4.91
N ALA A 60 -1.95 -2.27 5.53
CA ALA A 60 -0.54 -2.38 5.96
C ALA A 60 -0.34 -3.45 7.06
N ALA A 61 -1.37 -3.74 7.86
CA ALA A 61 -1.35 -4.85 8.82
C ALA A 61 -1.36 -6.23 8.11
N CYS A 62 -1.99 -6.31 6.95
CA CYS A 62 -2.05 -7.48 6.10
C CYS A 62 -0.66 -7.79 5.52
N ALA A 63 0.07 -6.75 5.11
CA ALA A 63 1.46 -6.83 4.65
C ALA A 63 2.37 -7.41 5.75
N ARG A 64 2.38 -6.81 6.95
CA ARG A 64 3.17 -7.32 8.09
C ARG A 64 2.88 -8.76 8.46
N LYS A 65 1.62 -9.20 8.31
CA LYS A 65 1.23 -10.58 8.59
C LYS A 65 1.85 -11.55 7.59
N VAL A 66 1.86 -11.20 6.32
CA VAL A 66 2.52 -11.99 5.26
C VAL A 66 4.03 -12.01 5.51
N GLU A 67 4.64 -10.86 5.81
CA GLU A 67 6.08 -10.77 6.15
C GLU A 67 6.44 -11.68 7.33
N ASN A 68 5.70 -11.58 8.43
CA ASN A 68 5.94 -12.39 9.61
C ASN A 68 5.76 -13.88 9.32
N ALA A 69 4.73 -14.27 8.58
CA ALA A 69 4.50 -15.66 8.24
C ALA A 69 5.63 -16.25 7.36
N VAL A 70 6.19 -15.45 6.46
CA VAL A 70 7.28 -15.88 5.56
C VAL A 70 8.62 -15.89 6.29
N ARG A 71 8.89 -14.92 7.19
CA ARG A 71 10.11 -14.89 8.03
C ARG A 71 10.24 -16.08 8.99
N GLN A 72 9.13 -16.75 9.32
CA GLN A 72 9.14 -17.94 10.19
C GLN A 72 9.61 -19.21 9.46
N ILE A 73 9.83 -19.15 8.15
CA ILE A 73 10.34 -20.28 7.35
C ILE A 73 11.86 -20.34 7.51
N ARG A 74 12.41 -21.50 7.91
CA ARG A 74 13.87 -21.70 7.97
C ARG A 74 14.49 -21.59 6.58
N GLY A 75 15.54 -20.78 6.45
CA GLY A 75 16.23 -20.52 5.18
C GLY A 75 15.75 -19.27 4.44
N VAL A 76 14.78 -18.54 5.00
CA VAL A 76 14.44 -17.17 4.57
C VAL A 76 15.29 -16.18 5.36
N ASN A 77 16.11 -15.40 4.65
CA ASN A 77 16.94 -14.36 5.25
C ASN A 77 16.15 -13.06 5.44
N GLN A 78 15.37 -12.71 4.42
CA GLN A 78 14.57 -11.48 4.41
C GLN A 78 13.25 -11.74 3.69
N ALA A 79 12.16 -11.24 4.25
CA ALA A 79 10.86 -11.22 3.58
C ALA A 79 10.15 -9.91 3.87
N GLN A 80 9.70 -9.27 2.79
CA GLN A 80 9.09 -7.95 2.80
C GLN A 80 7.99 -7.81 1.76
N VAL A 81 6.99 -7.03 2.13
CA VAL A 81 5.85 -6.77 1.27
C VAL A 81 5.84 -5.29 0.90
N LEU A 82 6.09 -5.04 -0.38
CA LEU A 82 5.93 -3.73 -1.01
C LEU A 82 4.44 -3.48 -1.21
N PHE A 83 3.80 -2.89 -0.19
CA PHE A 83 2.37 -2.65 -0.17
C PHE A 83 1.87 -1.79 -1.35
N ALA A 84 2.70 -0.84 -1.82
CA ALA A 84 2.35 0.04 -2.93
C ALA A 84 2.21 -0.70 -4.28
N THR A 85 3.01 -1.75 -4.49
CA THR A 85 3.07 -2.54 -5.74
C THR A 85 2.45 -3.92 -5.62
N GLU A 86 1.89 -4.25 -4.44
CA GLU A 86 1.37 -5.58 -4.11
C GLU A 86 2.42 -6.69 -4.35
N LYS A 87 3.70 -6.42 -4.09
CA LYS A 87 4.78 -7.38 -4.30
C LYS A 87 5.32 -7.95 -2.98
N LEU A 88 5.50 -9.26 -2.92
CA LEU A 88 6.29 -9.94 -1.90
C LEU A 88 7.69 -10.15 -2.47
N VAL A 89 8.71 -9.62 -1.79
CA VAL A 89 10.12 -9.87 -2.07
C VAL A 89 10.68 -10.75 -0.95
N VAL A 90 11.27 -11.88 -1.31
CA VAL A 90 11.88 -12.82 -0.36
C VAL A 90 13.29 -13.17 -0.82
N ASP A 91 14.25 -12.98 0.06
CA ASP A 91 15.62 -13.44 -0.12
C ASP A 91 15.80 -14.74 0.68
N ALA A 92 16.15 -15.83 0.00
CA ALA A 92 16.31 -17.15 0.60
C ALA A 92 17.57 -17.87 0.09
N ASP A 93 18.21 -18.65 0.97
CA ASP A 93 19.44 -19.40 0.65
C ASP A 93 19.18 -20.57 -0.32
N THR A 94 17.95 -21.07 -0.35
CA THR A 94 17.51 -22.24 -1.12
C THR A 94 16.16 -22.02 -1.77
N ASP A 95 15.79 -22.85 -2.75
CA ASP A 95 14.48 -22.77 -3.40
C ASP A 95 13.35 -23.19 -2.46
N LEU A 96 12.73 -22.19 -1.84
CA LEU A 96 11.63 -22.34 -0.89
C LEU A 96 10.28 -21.89 -1.46
N ARG A 97 10.16 -21.71 -2.78
CA ARG A 97 8.96 -21.13 -3.43
C ARG A 97 7.65 -21.78 -2.97
N SER A 98 7.60 -23.11 -2.97
CA SER A 98 6.40 -23.86 -2.56
C SER A 98 6.06 -23.73 -1.07
N GLN A 99 7.06 -23.53 -0.21
CA GLN A 99 6.86 -23.33 1.23
C GLN A 99 6.36 -21.90 1.52
N ILE A 100 6.92 -20.92 0.81
CA ILE A 100 6.51 -19.52 0.87
C ILE A 100 5.06 -19.38 0.38
N GLU A 101 4.71 -19.97 -0.77
CA GLU A 101 3.34 -19.97 -1.29
C GLU A 101 2.33 -20.57 -0.31
N ARG A 102 2.67 -21.70 0.33
CA ARG A 102 1.80 -22.31 1.36
C ARG A 102 1.69 -21.44 2.61
N ALA A 103 2.76 -20.78 3.03
CA ALA A 103 2.73 -19.89 4.19
C ALA A 103 1.84 -18.66 3.92
N VAL A 104 1.94 -18.07 2.73
CA VAL A 104 1.10 -16.94 2.34
C VAL A 104 -0.36 -17.37 2.16
N GLN A 105 -0.64 -18.53 1.55
CA GLN A 105 -2.00 -19.09 1.48
C GLN A 105 -2.61 -19.31 2.87
N LYS A 106 -1.83 -19.80 3.85
CA LYS A 106 -2.28 -19.94 5.24
C LYS A 106 -2.67 -18.61 5.88
N THR A 107 -2.05 -17.50 5.47
CA THR A 107 -2.44 -16.16 5.95
C THR A 107 -3.73 -15.63 5.29
N GLY A 108 -4.16 -16.26 4.19
CA GLY A 108 -5.39 -15.95 3.45
C GLY A 108 -5.18 -15.18 2.15
N TYR A 109 -3.93 -15.09 1.64
CA TYR A 109 -3.59 -14.38 0.41
C TYR A 109 -3.04 -15.35 -0.64
N THR A 110 -3.16 -14.99 -1.91
CA THR A 110 -2.63 -15.80 -3.02
C THR A 110 -1.45 -15.08 -3.66
N LEU A 111 -0.34 -15.82 -3.84
CA LEU A 111 0.81 -15.38 -4.60
C LEU A 111 0.61 -15.72 -6.08
N ARG A 112 1.01 -14.81 -6.96
CA ARG A 112 1.09 -15.02 -8.41
C ARG A 112 2.51 -14.75 -8.87
N SER A 113 3.00 -15.59 -9.78
CA SER A 113 4.26 -15.35 -10.46
C SER A 113 4.12 -14.17 -11.41
N GLU A 114 5.18 -13.38 -11.55
CA GLU A 114 5.22 -12.20 -12.43
C GLU A 114 4.95 -12.55 -13.91
N ASP A 115 5.21 -13.80 -14.31
CA ASP A 115 4.96 -14.33 -15.67
C ASP A 115 3.49 -14.69 -15.96
N SER A 116 2.60 -14.66 -14.96
CA SER A 116 1.19 -15.00 -15.17
C SER A 116 0.40 -13.80 -15.70
N ARG A 117 0.08 -13.83 -17.01
CA ARG A 117 -0.73 -12.83 -17.73
C ARG A 117 -1.93 -12.34 -16.92
N ASP A 118 -2.09 -11.02 -16.88
CA ASP A 118 -3.09 -10.27 -16.12
C ASP A 118 -4.48 -10.94 -16.09
N ALA A 119 -4.98 -11.22 -14.89
CA ALA A 119 -6.39 -11.55 -14.73
C ALA A 119 -7.23 -10.29 -14.87
N THR A 120 -8.41 -10.49 -15.46
CA THR A 120 -9.47 -9.50 -15.60
C THR A 120 -9.70 -8.71 -14.30
N PRO A 121 -9.88 -7.38 -14.38
CA PRO A 121 -10.15 -6.57 -13.20
C PRO A 121 -11.38 -7.11 -12.47
N GLU A 122 -11.25 -7.40 -11.18
CA GLU A 122 -12.39 -7.87 -10.40
C GLU A 122 -13.54 -6.85 -10.49
N SER A 123 -14.75 -7.35 -10.74
CA SER A 123 -15.93 -6.52 -10.86
C SER A 123 -16.23 -5.84 -9.53
N ARG A 124 -16.33 -4.49 -9.55
CA ARG A 124 -16.73 -3.64 -8.40
C ARG A 124 -18.01 -4.11 -7.69
N PHE A 125 -18.83 -4.93 -8.35
CA PHE A 125 -20.04 -5.50 -7.80
C PHE A 125 -19.77 -6.63 -6.79
N LYS A 126 -18.72 -7.44 -6.99
CA LYS A 126 -18.35 -8.54 -6.08
C LYS A 126 -17.80 -8.00 -4.77
N GLU A 127 -17.04 -6.90 -4.81
CA GLU A 127 -16.52 -6.25 -3.61
C GLU A 127 -17.65 -5.70 -2.73
N ASN A 128 -18.66 -5.04 -3.31
CA ASN A 128 -19.76 -4.44 -2.54
C ASN A 128 -20.85 -5.44 -2.13
N LEU A 129 -20.76 -6.70 -2.56
CA LEU A 129 -21.78 -7.72 -2.35
C LEU A 129 -22.13 -7.92 -0.86
N PRO A 130 -21.17 -8.07 0.08
CA PRO A 130 -21.47 -8.30 1.50
C PRO A 130 -22.27 -7.14 2.13
N LEU A 131 -21.99 -5.90 1.72
CA LEU A 131 -22.71 -4.72 2.21
C LEU A 131 -24.15 -4.69 1.67
N ILE A 132 -24.32 -4.93 0.37
CA ILE A 132 -25.64 -4.96 -0.26
C ILE A 132 -26.49 -6.08 0.34
N THR A 133 -25.92 -7.28 0.52
CA THR A 133 -26.62 -8.41 1.12
C THR A 133 -27.07 -8.09 2.55
N LEU A 134 -26.21 -7.45 3.35
CA LEU A 134 -26.55 -7.11 4.73
C LEU A 134 -27.68 -6.07 4.81
N ILE A 135 -27.65 -5.05 3.95
CA ILE A 135 -28.73 -4.04 3.87
C ILE A 135 -30.06 -4.69 3.49
N ILE A 136 -30.06 -5.55 2.47
CA ILE A 136 -31.27 -6.25 2.01
C ILE A 136 -31.81 -7.17 3.11
N MET A 137 -30.94 -7.97 3.74
CA MET A 137 -31.34 -8.84 4.85
C MET A 137 -31.91 -8.07 6.04
N MET A 138 -31.33 -6.90 6.36
CA MET A 138 -31.82 -6.05 7.44
C MET A 138 -33.20 -5.46 7.13
N ALA A 139 -33.42 -5.01 5.89
CA ALA A 139 -34.72 -4.51 5.45
C ALA A 139 -35.80 -5.61 5.45
N ILE A 140 -35.45 -6.83 5.01
CA ILE A 140 -36.34 -7.99 5.06
C ILE A 140 -36.66 -8.38 6.51
N SER A 141 -35.65 -8.38 7.40
CA SER A 141 -35.84 -8.70 8.82
C SER A 141 -36.80 -7.73 9.50
N TRP A 142 -36.63 -6.43 9.24
CA TRP A 142 -37.56 -5.39 9.70
C TRP A 142 -38.97 -5.59 9.14
N GLY A 143 -39.09 -5.91 7.85
CA GLY A 143 -40.39 -6.21 7.23
C GLY A 143 -41.09 -7.39 7.89
N LEU A 144 -40.37 -8.50 8.12
CA LEU A 144 -40.90 -9.70 8.77
C LEU A 144 -41.32 -9.44 10.22
N GLU A 145 -40.60 -8.58 10.94
CA GLU A 145 -40.95 -8.20 12.32
C GLU A 145 -42.32 -7.53 12.42
N GLN A 146 -42.74 -6.76 11.40
CA GLN A 146 -44.05 -6.12 11.36
C GLN A 146 -45.22 -7.09 11.14
N PHE A 147 -44.98 -8.22 10.48
CA PHE A 147 -46.01 -9.22 10.24
C PHE A 147 -46.04 -10.31 11.32
N ASN A 148 -44.86 -10.75 11.77
CA ASN A 148 -44.73 -11.84 12.72
C ASN A 148 -43.44 -11.70 13.55
N HIS A 149 -43.59 -11.17 14.76
CA HIS A 149 -42.49 -10.84 15.66
C HIS A 149 -41.45 -11.97 15.87
N PRO A 150 -41.82 -13.23 16.21
CA PRO A 150 -40.83 -14.30 16.39
C PRO A 150 -40.08 -14.67 15.09
N PHE A 151 -40.72 -14.57 13.93
CA PHE A 151 -40.03 -14.78 12.65
C PHE A 151 -39.09 -13.62 12.31
N GLY A 152 -39.47 -12.38 12.66
CA GLY A 152 -38.60 -11.21 12.58
C GLY A 152 -37.33 -11.37 13.42
N GLN A 153 -37.45 -11.83 14.67
CA GLN A 153 -36.30 -12.07 15.54
C GLN A 153 -35.34 -13.12 14.96
N LEU A 154 -35.86 -14.24 14.43
CA LEU A 154 -35.03 -15.25 13.77
C LEU A 154 -34.32 -14.69 12.53
N ALA A 155 -34.99 -13.83 11.76
CA ALA A 155 -34.39 -13.16 10.62
C ALA A 155 -33.27 -12.18 11.03
N PHE A 156 -33.45 -11.44 12.14
CA PHE A 156 -32.40 -10.57 12.68
C PHE A 156 -31.20 -11.36 13.23
N ILE A 157 -31.42 -12.53 13.85
CA ILE A 157 -30.34 -13.43 14.25
C ILE A 157 -29.55 -13.88 13.02
N ALA A 158 -30.22 -14.31 11.95
CA ALA A 158 -29.58 -14.71 10.70
C ALA A 158 -28.78 -13.56 10.08
N THR A 159 -29.35 -12.35 10.03
CA THR A 159 -28.69 -11.14 9.51
C THR A 159 -27.43 -10.80 10.32
N THR A 160 -27.55 -10.85 11.65
CA THR A 160 -26.42 -10.59 12.57
C THR A 160 -25.31 -11.62 12.36
N LEU A 161 -25.64 -12.91 12.24
CA LEU A 161 -24.66 -13.98 12.01
C LEU A 161 -23.93 -13.82 10.67
N VAL A 162 -24.64 -13.48 9.59
CA VAL A 162 -24.05 -13.24 8.27
C VAL A 162 -23.11 -12.04 8.30
N GLY A 163 -23.52 -10.92 8.92
CA GLY A 163 -22.68 -9.73 9.08
C GLY A 163 -21.47 -9.96 10.00
N LEU A 164 -21.65 -10.76 11.06
CA LEU A 164 -20.61 -11.08 12.03
C LEU A 164 -19.56 -12.04 11.47
N TYR A 165 -19.94 -12.98 10.60
CA TYR A 165 -19.03 -14.02 10.08
C TYR A 165 -17.68 -13.49 9.55
N PRO A 166 -17.61 -12.50 8.63
CA PRO A 166 -16.33 -12.00 8.14
C PRO A 166 -15.50 -11.31 9.24
N ILE A 167 -16.16 -10.58 10.14
CA ILE A 167 -15.51 -9.83 11.23
C ILE A 167 -14.96 -10.79 12.29
N ALA A 168 -15.74 -11.78 12.70
CA ALA A 168 -15.30 -12.82 13.64
C ALA A 168 -14.14 -13.65 13.08
N ARG A 169 -14.19 -14.00 11.79
CA ARG A 169 -13.08 -14.68 11.13
C ARG A 169 -11.83 -13.81 11.09
N GLN A 170 -11.97 -12.50 10.87
CA GLN A 170 -10.86 -11.55 10.91
C GLN A 170 -10.28 -11.41 12.32
N ALA A 171 -11.13 -11.24 13.34
CA ALA A 171 -10.73 -11.18 14.75
C ALA A 171 -9.94 -12.42 15.17
N LEU A 172 -10.41 -13.62 14.81
CA LEU A 172 -9.70 -14.87 15.09
C LEU A 172 -8.33 -14.94 14.39
N ARG A 173 -8.24 -14.45 13.15
CA ARG A 173 -6.96 -14.37 12.43
C ARG A 173 -5.99 -13.40 13.10
N LEU A 174 -6.48 -12.23 13.54
CA LEU A 174 -5.69 -11.20 14.22
C LEU A 174 -5.21 -11.68 15.60
N MET A 175 -6.07 -12.38 16.33
CA MET A 175 -5.73 -12.98 17.62
C MET A 175 -4.62 -14.02 17.48
N LYS A 176 -4.71 -14.89 16.45
CA LYS A 176 -3.65 -15.86 16.14
C LYS A 176 -2.32 -15.21 15.73
N SER A 177 -2.34 -13.99 15.19
CA SER A 177 -1.13 -13.25 14.82
C SER A 177 -0.56 -12.34 15.92
N GLY A 178 -1.09 -12.41 17.15
CA GLY A 178 -0.57 -11.66 18.31
C GLY A 178 -1.25 -10.33 18.60
N SER A 179 -2.22 -9.89 17.79
CA SER A 179 -3.02 -8.68 18.04
C SER A 179 -4.37 -9.07 18.64
N TRP A 180 -4.39 -9.38 19.93
CA TRP A 180 -5.57 -9.94 20.61
C TRP A 180 -6.68 -8.90 20.79
N PHE A 181 -6.31 -7.63 20.97
CA PHE A 181 -7.23 -6.54 21.29
C PHE A 181 -7.50 -5.58 20.13
N ALA A 182 -7.68 -6.15 18.93
CA ALA A 182 -8.12 -5.39 17.77
C ALA A 182 -9.60 -4.99 17.91
N ILE A 183 -10.05 -4.02 17.11
CA ILE A 183 -11.44 -3.55 17.13
C ILE A 183 -12.42 -4.66 16.71
N GLU A 184 -12.00 -5.55 15.81
CA GLU A 184 -12.76 -6.70 15.37
C GLU A 184 -13.02 -7.68 16.51
N THR A 185 -12.09 -7.79 17.48
CA THR A 185 -12.30 -8.60 18.69
C THR A 185 -13.44 -8.02 19.51
N LEU A 186 -13.41 -6.72 19.80
CA LEU A 186 -14.46 -6.04 20.57
C LEU A 186 -15.82 -6.20 19.90
N MET A 187 -15.89 -5.92 18.59
CA MET A 187 -17.12 -6.06 17.81
C MET A 187 -17.64 -7.49 17.79
N SER A 188 -16.76 -8.47 17.68
CA SER A 188 -17.17 -9.87 17.66
C SER A 188 -17.74 -10.30 19.00
N VAL A 189 -17.06 -9.97 20.10
CA VAL A 189 -17.53 -10.29 21.46
C VAL A 189 -18.84 -9.56 21.77
N ALA A 190 -18.94 -8.28 21.40
CA ALA A 190 -20.16 -7.49 21.59
C ALA A 190 -21.34 -8.03 20.79
N ALA A 191 -21.15 -8.38 19.52
CA ALA A 191 -22.20 -8.95 18.68
C ALA A 191 -22.65 -10.33 19.18
N ILE A 192 -21.72 -11.19 19.61
CA ILE A 192 -22.06 -12.49 20.23
C ILE A 192 -22.83 -12.26 21.54
N GLY A 193 -22.39 -11.32 22.38
CA GLY A 193 -23.09 -10.92 23.59
C GLY A 193 -24.51 -10.44 23.32
N ALA A 194 -24.67 -9.60 22.29
CA ALA A 194 -25.95 -9.07 21.85
C ALA A 194 -26.93 -10.17 21.39
N LEU A 195 -26.43 -11.23 20.73
CA LEU A 195 -27.25 -12.40 20.37
C LEU A 195 -27.83 -13.10 21.62
N PHE A 196 -27.07 -13.19 22.71
CA PHE A 196 -27.54 -13.83 23.95
C PHE A 196 -28.59 -13.01 24.71
N ILE A 197 -28.53 -11.68 24.62
CA ILE A 197 -29.48 -10.78 25.30
C ILE A 197 -30.68 -10.38 24.42
N GLY A 198 -30.75 -10.89 23.18
CA GLY A 198 -31.81 -10.55 22.22
C GLY A 198 -31.69 -9.18 21.56
N ALA A 199 -30.55 -8.48 21.71
CA ALA A 199 -30.27 -7.18 21.08
C ALA A 199 -29.78 -7.33 19.63
N THR A 200 -30.51 -8.12 18.83
CA THR A 200 -30.09 -8.53 17.48
C THR A 200 -30.19 -7.40 16.47
N ALA A 201 -31.18 -6.51 16.61
CA ALA A 201 -31.36 -5.37 15.71
C ALA A 201 -30.24 -4.33 15.88
N GLU A 202 -29.88 -4.04 17.12
CA GLU A 202 -28.80 -3.12 17.48
C GLU A 202 -27.44 -3.66 17.01
N ALA A 203 -27.19 -4.96 17.22
CA ALA A 203 -25.98 -5.62 16.73
C ALA A 203 -25.88 -5.57 15.19
N ALA A 204 -26.96 -5.89 14.47
CA ALA A 204 -26.99 -5.80 13.01
C ALA A 204 -26.71 -4.38 12.51
N MET A 205 -27.25 -3.35 13.17
CA MET A 205 -27.01 -1.95 12.83
C MET A 205 -25.53 -1.55 13.04
N VAL A 206 -24.94 -1.94 14.17
CA VAL A 206 -23.52 -1.70 14.47
C VAL A 206 -22.61 -2.38 13.42
N LEU A 207 -22.90 -3.63 13.06
CA LEU A 207 -22.16 -4.37 12.03
C LEU A 207 -22.29 -3.70 10.67
N LEU A 208 -23.48 -3.20 10.31
CA LEU A 208 -23.71 -2.49 9.07
C LEU A 208 -22.89 -1.21 8.97
N LEU A 209 -22.90 -0.37 10.02
CA LEU A 209 -22.13 0.88 10.04
C LEU A 209 -20.62 0.62 9.91
N PHE A 210 -20.12 -0.42 10.57
CA PHE A 210 -18.72 -0.83 10.44
C PHE A 210 -18.37 -1.23 9.00
N LEU A 211 -19.21 -2.07 8.38
CA LEU A 211 -18.99 -2.55 7.02
C LEU A 211 -19.04 -1.41 5.99
N ILE A 212 -19.87 -0.38 6.22
CA ILE A 212 -19.87 0.85 5.43
C ILE A 212 -18.53 1.58 5.57
N GLY A 213 -18.03 1.73 6.80
CA GLY A 213 -16.74 2.37 7.08
C GLY A 213 -15.58 1.70 6.36
N GLU A 214 -15.49 0.38 6.46
CA GLU A 214 -14.46 -0.44 5.79
C GLU A 214 -14.51 -0.27 4.25
N ARG A 215 -15.72 -0.23 3.67
CA ARG A 215 -15.89 -0.07 2.22
C ARG A 215 -15.52 1.31 1.70
N LEU A 216 -15.88 2.37 2.43
CA LEU A 216 -15.48 3.74 2.09
C LEU A 216 -13.96 3.88 2.06
N GLU A 217 -13.30 3.20 2.98
CA GLU A 217 -11.86 3.21 3.10
C GLU A 217 -11.14 2.49 1.95
N GLY A 218 -11.57 1.27 1.62
CA GLY A 218 -11.04 0.52 0.47
C GLY A 218 -11.24 1.26 -0.86
N TRP A 219 -12.37 1.93 -1.02
CA TRP A 219 -12.65 2.78 -2.18
C TRP A 219 -11.66 3.96 -2.28
N ALA A 220 -11.36 4.64 -1.17
CA ALA A 220 -10.42 5.75 -1.16
C ALA A 220 -8.99 5.29 -1.53
N ALA A 221 -8.58 4.12 -1.03
CA ALA A 221 -7.27 3.54 -1.31
C ALA A 221 -7.10 3.07 -2.76
N SER A 222 -8.15 2.49 -3.38
CA SER A 222 -8.09 1.99 -4.76
C SER A 222 -8.07 3.12 -5.80
N ARG A 223 -8.81 4.21 -5.58
CA ARG A 223 -8.83 5.37 -6.50
C ARG A 223 -7.47 6.05 -6.61
N ALA A 224 -6.69 6.05 -5.53
CA ALA A 224 -5.36 6.62 -5.48
C ALA A 224 -4.29 5.82 -6.25
N ARG A 225 -4.45 4.49 -6.38
CA ARG A 225 -3.42 3.59 -6.95
C ARG A 225 -3.29 3.67 -8.48
N LYS A 226 -4.29 4.18 -9.20
CA LYS A 226 -4.31 4.17 -10.68
C LYS A 226 -3.21 5.00 -11.37
N GLY A 227 -2.44 5.82 -10.63
CA GLY A 227 -1.43 6.73 -11.21
C GLY A 227 0.02 6.23 -11.20
N VAL A 228 0.32 5.01 -10.72
CA VAL A 228 1.71 4.49 -10.63
C VAL A 228 2.14 3.70 -11.87
N SER A 229 1.18 3.21 -12.67
CA SER A 229 1.46 2.42 -13.89
C SER A 229 2.14 3.18 -15.02
N ALA A 230 2.31 4.50 -14.91
CA ALA A 230 2.92 5.33 -15.96
C ALA A 230 4.45 5.17 -16.03
N LEU A 231 5.12 4.75 -14.95
CA LEU A 231 6.58 4.60 -14.93
C LEU A 231 7.04 3.28 -15.57
N MET A 232 6.25 2.21 -15.46
CA MET A 232 6.60 0.90 -16.06
C MET A 232 6.52 0.92 -17.59
N ALA A 233 5.80 1.89 -18.18
CA ALA A 233 5.72 2.10 -19.62
C ALA A 233 7.01 2.68 -20.24
N LEU A 234 8.02 3.05 -19.42
CA LEU A 234 9.27 3.64 -19.89
C LEU A 234 10.33 2.60 -20.28
N LYS A 235 10.18 1.32 -19.88
CA LYS A 235 11.13 0.24 -20.23
C LYS A 235 10.63 -0.46 -21.50
N PRO A 236 11.37 -0.41 -22.62
CA PRO A 236 11.02 -1.17 -23.80
C PRO A 236 11.07 -2.67 -23.51
N GLU A 237 10.10 -3.43 -24.01
CA GLU A 237 10.00 -4.88 -23.79
C GLU A 237 11.01 -5.68 -24.65
N THR A 238 11.38 -5.11 -25.81
CA THR A 238 12.28 -5.72 -26.79
C THR A 238 13.46 -4.80 -27.13
N ALA A 239 14.54 -5.41 -27.63
CA ALA A 239 15.73 -4.74 -28.11
C ALA A 239 16.20 -5.38 -29.42
N THR A 240 16.77 -4.58 -30.32
CA THR A 240 17.37 -5.08 -31.55
C THR A 240 18.85 -5.39 -31.30
N ARG A 241 19.21 -6.66 -31.27
CA ARG A 241 20.59 -7.13 -31.15
C ARG A 241 21.19 -7.41 -32.53
N LEU A 242 22.42 -6.97 -32.75
CA LEU A 242 23.22 -7.26 -33.93
C LEU A 242 24.15 -8.45 -33.64
N ARG A 243 23.96 -9.56 -34.37
CA ARG A 243 24.82 -10.74 -34.28
C ARG A 243 25.23 -11.17 -35.69
N HIS A 244 26.53 -11.21 -35.96
CA HIS A 244 27.09 -11.53 -37.29
C HIS A 244 26.50 -10.70 -38.45
N GLY A 245 26.16 -9.43 -38.20
CA GLY A 245 25.56 -8.54 -39.21
C GLY A 245 24.05 -8.73 -39.44
N VAL A 246 23.41 -9.65 -38.72
CA VAL A 246 21.96 -9.86 -38.75
C VAL A 246 21.32 -9.16 -37.55
N ARG A 247 20.19 -8.49 -37.79
CA ARG A 247 19.35 -7.87 -36.76
C ARG A 247 18.38 -8.91 -36.21
N GLU A 248 18.47 -9.17 -34.91
CA GLU A 248 17.56 -10.05 -34.17
C GLU A 248 16.81 -9.24 -33.12
N GLU A 249 15.49 -9.29 -33.13
CA GLU A 249 14.69 -8.72 -32.05
C GLU A 249 14.62 -9.71 -30.89
N VAL A 250 15.09 -9.28 -29.72
CA VAL A 250 15.22 -10.13 -28.53
C VAL A 250 14.59 -9.45 -27.32
N ALA A 251 14.13 -10.25 -26.36
CA ALA A 251 13.63 -9.73 -25.09
C ALA A 251 14.79 -9.09 -24.30
N ILE A 252 14.52 -7.97 -23.63
CA ILE A 252 15.52 -7.20 -22.87
C ILE A 252 16.29 -8.05 -21.84
N ASN A 253 15.63 -9.04 -21.23
CA ASN A 253 16.21 -9.94 -20.22
C ASN A 253 17.22 -10.95 -20.80
N THR A 254 17.30 -11.08 -22.12
CA THR A 254 18.22 -12.00 -22.80
C THR A 254 19.51 -11.33 -23.26
N LEU A 255 19.59 -10.00 -23.17
CA LEU A 255 20.80 -9.23 -23.47
C LEU A 255 21.89 -9.57 -22.45
N ARG A 256 23.11 -9.80 -22.94
CA ARG A 256 24.27 -10.03 -22.08
C ARG A 256 25.33 -8.94 -22.31
N PRO A 257 26.18 -8.65 -21.31
CA PRO A 257 27.34 -7.79 -21.52
C PRO A 257 28.17 -8.25 -22.73
N GLY A 258 28.56 -7.31 -23.58
CA GLY A 258 29.26 -7.56 -24.84
C GLY A 258 28.35 -7.78 -26.06
N ASP A 259 27.02 -7.94 -25.89
CA ASP A 259 26.10 -7.92 -27.03
C ASP A 259 26.11 -6.53 -27.68
N ILE A 260 26.11 -6.48 -29.02
CA ILE A 260 25.95 -5.22 -29.75
C ILE A 260 24.46 -5.00 -30.02
N ILE A 261 23.93 -3.88 -29.56
CA ILE A 261 22.53 -3.48 -29.78
C ILE A 261 22.46 -2.26 -30.69
N GLU A 262 21.37 -2.20 -31.45
CA GLU A 262 21.05 -1.09 -32.33
C GLU A 262 19.85 -0.34 -31.75
N VAL A 263 19.97 0.97 -31.60
CA VAL A 263 18.90 1.85 -31.13
C VAL A 263 18.60 2.89 -32.20
N ALA A 264 17.36 2.94 -32.66
CA ALA A 264 16.91 3.91 -33.66
C ALA A 264 16.88 5.34 -33.09
N ALA A 265 16.84 6.34 -33.97
CA ALA A 265 16.57 7.72 -33.57
C ALA A 265 15.18 7.82 -32.91
N GLY A 266 15.08 8.56 -31.81
CA GLY A 266 13.93 8.60 -30.90
C GLY A 266 13.78 7.34 -30.02
N GLY A 267 14.63 6.33 -30.19
CA GLY A 267 14.60 5.09 -29.42
C GLY A 267 15.27 5.24 -28.06
N ARG A 268 14.70 4.59 -27.05
CA ARG A 268 15.26 4.51 -25.69
C ARG A 268 16.25 3.36 -25.58
N LEU A 269 17.31 3.58 -24.81
CA LEU A 269 18.31 2.56 -24.53
C LEU A 269 17.75 1.50 -23.57
N PRO A 270 17.77 0.20 -23.94
CA PRO A 270 17.24 -0.88 -23.11
C PRO A 270 18.19 -1.24 -21.94
N ALA A 271 19.49 -1.02 -22.09
CA ALA A 271 20.51 -1.38 -21.10
C ALA A 271 21.60 -0.32 -21.04
N ASP A 272 22.41 -0.33 -19.98
CA ASP A 272 23.60 0.52 -19.92
C ASP A 272 24.56 0.05 -21.02
N GLY A 273 25.05 0.97 -21.84
CA GLY A 273 25.83 0.63 -23.03
C GLY A 273 27.05 1.51 -23.23
N LYS A 274 28.03 1.02 -23.97
CA LYS A 274 29.19 1.77 -24.44
C LYS A 274 28.99 2.11 -25.91
N LEU A 275 29.10 3.38 -26.27
CA LEU A 275 28.88 3.81 -27.65
C LEU A 275 29.97 3.23 -28.57
N VAL A 276 29.56 2.47 -29.58
CA VAL A 276 30.45 1.92 -30.62
C VAL A 276 30.44 2.83 -31.86
N SER A 277 29.32 3.50 -32.11
CA SER A 277 29.21 4.52 -33.16
C SER A 277 30.13 5.72 -32.91
N GLY A 278 30.46 6.46 -33.97
CA GLY A 278 31.38 7.60 -33.95
C GLY A 278 30.98 8.71 -32.96
N PHE A 279 29.76 9.19 -33.08
CA PHE A 279 29.25 10.35 -32.35
C PHE A 279 27.72 10.36 -32.36
N ALA A 280 27.11 10.62 -31.21
CA ALA A 280 25.66 10.77 -31.08
C ALA A 280 25.26 11.63 -29.88
N SER A 281 24.08 12.25 -29.98
CA SER A 281 23.47 13.05 -28.92
C SER A 281 22.36 12.27 -28.22
N PHE A 282 22.39 12.26 -26.89
CA PHE A 282 21.44 11.53 -26.06
C PHE A 282 20.69 12.47 -25.13
N ASP A 283 19.36 12.31 -25.08
CA ASP A 283 18.53 12.92 -24.06
C ASP A 283 18.56 12.05 -22.80
N GLU A 284 19.24 12.56 -21.77
CA GLU A 284 19.37 11.93 -20.45
C GLU A 284 18.40 12.51 -19.40
N SER A 285 17.41 13.32 -19.82
CA SER A 285 16.48 14.04 -18.93
C SER A 285 15.73 13.12 -17.94
N ALA A 286 15.45 11.87 -18.35
CA ALA A 286 14.80 10.89 -17.48
C ALA A 286 15.64 10.50 -16.25
N LEU A 287 16.96 10.71 -16.28
CA LEU A 287 17.88 10.38 -15.19
C LEU A 287 18.45 11.65 -14.54
N THR A 288 18.81 12.65 -15.34
CA THR A 288 19.50 13.86 -14.84
C THR A 288 18.57 15.03 -14.58
N GLY A 289 17.35 15.02 -15.15
CA GLY A 289 16.43 16.16 -15.14
C GLY A 289 16.81 17.30 -16.09
N GLU A 290 17.99 17.24 -16.72
CA GLU A 290 18.46 18.27 -17.64
C GLU A 290 17.97 17.99 -19.06
N SER A 291 17.37 18.99 -19.70
CA SER A 291 16.70 18.84 -21.01
C SER A 291 17.63 19.02 -22.21
N ILE A 292 18.89 19.39 -21.98
CA ILE A 292 19.87 19.61 -23.04
C ILE A 292 20.50 18.26 -23.41
N PRO A 293 20.40 17.82 -24.69
CA PRO A 293 21.03 16.57 -25.12
C PRO A 293 22.55 16.59 -24.90
N VAL A 294 23.06 15.49 -24.38
CA VAL A 294 24.49 15.31 -24.10
C VAL A 294 25.14 14.64 -25.30
N GLU A 295 26.17 15.27 -25.83
CA GLU A 295 26.99 14.70 -26.90
C GLU A 295 27.92 13.62 -26.34
N ARG A 296 27.94 12.46 -26.97
CA ARG A 296 28.78 11.32 -26.57
C ARG A 296 29.61 10.82 -27.75
N ALA A 297 30.88 10.55 -27.47
CA ALA A 297 31.84 10.03 -28.44
C ALA A 297 32.00 8.50 -28.32
N THR A 298 32.61 7.88 -29.34
CA THR A 298 32.94 6.45 -29.30
C THR A 298 33.70 6.08 -28.03
N GLY A 299 33.24 5.03 -27.38
CA GLY A 299 33.83 4.48 -26.17
C GLY A 299 33.26 5.04 -24.86
N GLU A 300 32.43 6.07 -24.92
CA GLU A 300 31.76 6.62 -23.75
C GLU A 300 30.54 5.79 -23.31
N LYS A 301 30.24 5.85 -22.02
CA LYS A 301 29.13 5.10 -21.41
C LYS A 301 27.84 5.90 -21.49
N VAL A 302 26.77 5.29 -21.97
CA VAL A 302 25.43 5.86 -22.04
C VAL A 302 24.50 5.03 -21.14
N PRO A 303 23.77 5.66 -20.20
CA PRO A 303 22.91 4.93 -19.28
C PRO A 303 21.63 4.43 -19.94
N ALA A 304 21.08 3.34 -19.41
CA ALA A 304 19.75 2.85 -19.80
C ALA A 304 18.67 3.92 -19.58
N GLY A 305 17.66 3.94 -20.45
CA GLY A 305 16.56 4.92 -20.40
C GLY A 305 16.84 6.25 -21.11
N ALA A 306 18.10 6.53 -21.44
CA ALA A 306 18.47 7.64 -22.33
C ALA A 306 17.85 7.44 -23.72
N THR A 307 17.53 8.53 -24.41
CA THR A 307 16.92 8.48 -25.74
C THR A 307 17.92 8.97 -26.78
N SER A 308 18.16 8.19 -27.84
CA SER A 308 18.94 8.69 -28.97
C SER A 308 18.13 9.74 -29.71
N VAL A 309 18.64 10.97 -29.88
CA VAL A 309 17.83 12.06 -30.43
C VAL A 309 17.78 11.99 -31.96
N ASP A 310 18.93 12.04 -32.62
CA ASP A 310 19.00 12.36 -34.05
C ASP A 310 19.43 11.18 -34.94
N ARG A 311 20.01 10.12 -34.36
CA ARG A 311 20.70 9.08 -35.13
C ARG A 311 20.42 7.67 -34.64
N LEU A 312 20.54 6.73 -35.58
CA LEU A 312 20.67 5.33 -35.26
C LEU A 312 22.07 5.08 -34.70
N VAL A 313 22.14 4.42 -33.56
CA VAL A 313 23.37 4.20 -32.81
C VAL A 313 23.55 2.73 -32.49
N THR A 314 24.82 2.31 -32.51
CA THR A 314 25.24 0.99 -32.05
C THR A 314 25.95 1.12 -30.70
N LEU A 315 25.53 0.30 -29.74
CA LEU A 315 26.12 0.26 -28.41
C LEU A 315 26.48 -1.18 -28.03
N GLU A 316 27.57 -1.33 -27.31
CA GLU A 316 27.94 -2.57 -26.63
C GLU A 316 27.31 -2.59 -25.24
N VAL A 317 26.51 -3.60 -24.93
CA VAL A 317 25.85 -3.74 -23.62
C VAL A 317 26.90 -3.90 -22.52
N LEU A 318 26.78 -3.12 -21.45
CA LEU A 318 27.67 -3.17 -20.28
C LEU A 318 27.01 -3.81 -19.06
N SER A 319 25.71 -3.58 -18.86
CA SER A 319 24.97 -4.07 -17.69
C SER A 319 24.39 -5.46 -17.92
N GLU A 320 24.40 -6.28 -16.88
CA GLU A 320 23.61 -7.51 -16.83
C GLU A 320 22.10 -7.22 -16.76
N PRO A 321 21.24 -8.17 -17.17
CA PRO A 321 19.80 -8.05 -16.98
C PRO A 321 19.44 -7.77 -15.51
N GLY A 322 18.69 -6.69 -15.26
CA GLY A 322 18.29 -6.29 -13.91
C GLY A 322 19.34 -5.45 -13.17
N ALA A 323 20.47 -5.10 -13.80
CA ALA A 323 21.53 -4.29 -13.22
C ALA A 323 21.75 -2.95 -13.94
N SER A 324 20.79 -2.50 -14.76
CA SER A 324 20.90 -1.22 -15.49
C SER A 324 20.74 0.01 -14.59
N ALA A 325 21.01 1.22 -15.10
CA ALA A 325 20.77 2.46 -14.36
C ALA A 325 19.32 2.61 -13.89
N ILE A 326 18.36 2.26 -14.73
CA ILE A 326 16.93 2.25 -14.39
C ILE A 326 16.64 1.21 -13.31
N ASP A 327 17.23 0.01 -13.41
CA ASP A 327 17.03 -1.04 -12.40
C ASP A 327 17.61 -0.62 -11.04
N ARG A 328 18.79 0.03 -11.01
CA ARG A 328 19.36 0.60 -9.78
C ARG A 328 18.47 1.69 -9.18
N ILE A 329 17.91 2.58 -10.00
CA ILE A 329 16.93 3.58 -9.54
C ILE A 329 15.69 2.89 -8.95
N LEU A 330 15.18 1.86 -9.62
CA LEU A 330 14.06 1.06 -9.10
C LEU A 330 14.40 0.41 -7.77
N THR A 331 15.58 -0.22 -7.63
CA THR A 331 16.03 -0.78 -6.35
C THR A 331 16.15 0.29 -5.28
N LEU A 332 16.71 1.46 -5.58
CA LEU A 332 16.80 2.57 -4.62
C LEU A 332 15.42 3.09 -4.20
N ILE A 333 14.45 3.14 -5.13
CA ILE A 333 13.06 3.49 -4.83
C ILE A 333 12.43 2.42 -3.93
N GLU A 334 12.63 1.14 -4.26
CA GLU A 334 12.14 0.01 -3.48
C GLU A 334 12.74 0.00 -2.06
N GLU A 335 14.05 0.21 -1.92
CA GLU A 335 14.75 0.35 -0.63
C GLU A 335 14.29 1.58 0.17
N ALA A 336 14.00 2.69 -0.52
CA ALA A 336 13.47 3.89 0.12
C ALA A 336 12.02 3.70 0.59
N GLU A 337 11.21 2.95 -0.15
CA GLU A 337 9.87 2.52 0.28
C GLU A 337 9.96 1.52 1.45
N GLU A 338 10.91 0.59 1.42
CA GLU A 338 11.17 -0.40 2.47
C GLU A 338 11.50 0.25 3.82
N ARG A 339 12.27 1.35 3.81
CA ARG A 339 12.60 2.11 5.03
C ARG A 339 11.44 2.92 5.60
N ARG A 340 10.31 3.04 4.89
CA ARG A 340 9.14 3.74 5.43
C ARG A 340 8.48 2.88 6.49
N ALA A 341 8.61 3.28 7.75
CA ALA A 341 7.79 2.75 8.82
C ALA A 341 6.30 2.90 8.42
N PRO A 342 5.52 1.81 8.34
CA PRO A 342 4.12 1.91 7.97
C PRO A 342 3.42 2.73 9.05
N ILE A 343 2.61 3.70 8.63
CA ILE A 343 1.81 4.49 9.55
C ILE A 343 0.85 3.53 10.25
N GLU A 344 1.08 3.28 11.54
CA GLU A 344 0.12 2.55 12.35
C GLU A 344 -1.15 3.40 12.38
N ARG A 345 -2.27 2.81 11.95
CA ARG A 345 -3.54 3.53 11.87
C ARG A 345 -3.89 3.97 13.28
N PHE A 346 -4.37 5.20 13.41
CA PHE A 346 -4.82 5.73 14.70
C PHE A 346 -5.81 4.78 15.39
N ILE A 347 -6.70 4.16 14.61
CA ILE A 347 -7.69 3.18 15.07
C ILE A 347 -7.04 1.94 15.72
N ASP A 348 -5.95 1.43 15.16
CA ASP A 348 -5.26 0.23 15.67
C ASP A 348 -4.55 0.52 17.00
N ARG A 349 -3.98 1.72 17.14
CA ARG A 349 -3.37 2.16 18.39
C ARG A 349 -4.41 2.42 19.48
N PHE A 350 -5.50 3.09 19.12
CA PHE A 350 -6.61 3.36 20.02
C PHE A 350 -7.25 2.07 20.54
N SER A 351 -7.57 1.14 19.65
CA SER A 351 -8.22 -0.13 20.02
C SER A 351 -7.38 -0.99 20.95
N ARG A 352 -6.04 -0.98 20.82
CA ARG A 352 -5.14 -1.74 21.72
C ARG A 352 -5.29 -1.35 23.19
N ILE A 353 -5.66 -0.11 23.48
CA ILE A 353 -5.89 0.38 24.85
C ILE A 353 -7.38 0.35 25.18
N TYR A 354 -8.23 0.81 24.26
CA TYR A 354 -9.66 0.96 24.50
C TYR A 354 -10.38 -0.39 24.65
N THR A 355 -10.12 -1.36 23.77
CA THR A 355 -10.74 -2.69 23.80
C THR A 355 -10.53 -3.43 25.13
N PRO A 356 -9.30 -3.59 25.67
CA PRO A 356 -9.14 -4.28 26.95
C PRO A 356 -9.75 -3.49 28.10
N VAL A 357 -9.68 -2.15 28.09
CA VAL A 357 -10.29 -1.32 29.13
C VAL A 357 -11.80 -1.52 29.19
N ILE A 358 -12.51 -1.44 28.05
CA ILE A 358 -13.97 -1.61 28.05
C ILE A 358 -14.38 -3.05 28.40
N MET A 359 -13.60 -4.05 27.98
CA MET A 359 -13.84 -5.46 28.36
C MET A 359 -13.67 -5.68 29.86
N VAL A 360 -12.64 -5.09 30.46
CA VAL A 360 -12.42 -5.16 31.91
C VAL A 360 -13.55 -4.44 32.65
N ILE A 361 -13.96 -3.24 32.21
CA ILE A 361 -15.08 -2.52 32.84
C ILE A 361 -16.37 -3.35 32.73
N ALA A 362 -16.68 -3.94 31.59
CA ALA A 362 -17.85 -4.80 31.42
C ALA A 362 -17.81 -6.03 32.33
N LEU A 363 -16.63 -6.65 32.48
CA LEU A 363 -16.44 -7.77 33.41
C LEU A 363 -16.65 -7.33 34.86
N LEU A 364 -16.11 -6.18 35.26
CA LEU A 364 -16.29 -5.63 36.60
C LEU A 364 -17.75 -5.28 36.89
N VAL A 365 -18.47 -4.67 35.94
CA VAL A 365 -19.90 -4.38 36.05
C VAL A 365 -20.73 -5.66 36.18
N THR A 366 -20.29 -6.75 35.54
CA THR A 366 -20.95 -8.06 35.62
C THR A 366 -20.70 -8.73 36.99
N LEU A 367 -19.50 -8.61 37.54
CA LEU A 367 -19.08 -9.36 38.73
C LEU A 367 -19.28 -8.62 40.06
N ILE A 368 -18.95 -7.32 40.12
CA ILE A 368 -18.95 -6.58 41.40
C ILE A 368 -20.35 -6.56 42.04
N PRO A 369 -21.44 -6.23 41.33
CA PRO A 369 -22.73 -6.07 42.00
C PRO A 369 -23.35 -7.38 42.53
N PRO A 370 -23.31 -8.52 41.81
CA PRO A 370 -23.72 -9.79 42.37
C PRO A 370 -22.85 -10.25 43.55
N LEU A 371 -21.53 -10.01 43.52
CA LEU A 371 -20.62 -10.49 44.57
C LEU A 371 -20.64 -9.62 45.85
N MET A 372 -20.78 -8.30 45.71
CA MET A 372 -20.64 -7.35 46.83
C MET A 372 -21.96 -6.76 47.31
N PHE A 373 -23.00 -6.73 46.46
CA PHE A 373 -24.27 -6.04 46.74
C PHE A 373 -25.49 -6.98 46.60
N ASP A 374 -25.27 -8.29 46.52
CA ASP A 374 -26.32 -9.32 46.36
C ASP A 374 -27.26 -9.06 45.17
N GLY A 375 -26.70 -8.49 44.10
CA GLY A 375 -27.44 -8.19 42.87
C GLY A 375 -27.77 -9.43 42.04
N GLY A 376 -28.87 -9.38 41.28
CA GLY A 376 -29.27 -10.48 40.40
C GLY A 376 -28.28 -10.73 39.25
N TRP A 377 -27.72 -11.94 39.16
CA TRP A 377 -26.75 -12.34 38.14
C TRP A 377 -27.23 -12.06 36.71
N GLN A 378 -28.47 -12.41 36.38
CA GLN A 378 -29.02 -12.22 35.04
C GLN A 378 -29.06 -10.74 34.63
N GLU A 379 -29.42 -9.84 35.55
CA GLU A 379 -29.49 -8.40 35.28
C GLU A 379 -28.10 -7.80 35.03
N TRP A 380 -27.11 -8.17 35.84
CA TRP A 380 -25.76 -7.62 35.73
C TRP A 380 -24.96 -8.22 34.57
N ILE A 381 -25.21 -9.49 34.21
CA ILE A 381 -24.73 -10.08 32.96
C ILE A 381 -25.35 -9.35 31.77
N TYR A 382 -26.67 -9.10 31.78
CA TYR A 382 -27.33 -8.33 30.74
C TYR A 382 -26.69 -6.95 30.58
N LYS A 383 -26.54 -6.18 31.67
CA LYS A 383 -25.89 -4.86 31.68
C LYS A 383 -24.44 -4.89 31.19
N GLY A 384 -23.67 -5.91 31.56
CA GLY A 384 -22.29 -6.08 31.09
C GLY A 384 -22.20 -6.31 29.59
N LEU A 385 -23.05 -7.18 29.04
CA LEU A 385 -23.12 -7.42 27.58
C LEU A 385 -23.65 -6.20 26.83
N THR A 386 -24.64 -5.48 27.37
CA THR A 386 -25.10 -4.19 26.84
C THR A 386 -23.98 -3.16 26.82
N LEU A 387 -23.14 -3.09 27.86
CA LEU A 387 -22.01 -2.17 27.91
C LEU A 387 -20.98 -2.46 26.81
N LEU A 388 -20.69 -3.73 26.52
CA LEU A 388 -19.81 -4.11 25.41
C LEU A 388 -20.37 -3.64 24.07
N LEU A 389 -21.69 -3.78 23.86
CA LEU A 389 -22.36 -3.32 22.65
C LEU A 389 -22.31 -1.79 22.50
N ILE A 390 -22.57 -1.05 23.57
CA ILE A 390 -22.46 0.42 23.62
C ILE A 390 -21.00 0.86 23.39
N GLY A 391 -20.04 0.08 23.88
CA GLY A 391 -18.62 0.33 23.74
C GLY A 391 -18.10 0.22 22.31
N CYS A 392 -18.84 -0.31 21.35
CA CYS A 392 -18.40 -0.41 19.96
C CYS A 392 -18.22 1.00 19.33
N PRO A 393 -16.99 1.46 19.01
CA PRO A 393 -16.74 2.83 18.61
C PRO A 393 -17.00 3.05 17.11
N CYS A 394 -18.25 2.86 16.68
CA CYS A 394 -18.65 2.87 15.26
C CYS A 394 -18.31 4.18 14.55
N ALA A 395 -18.56 5.32 15.21
CA ALA A 395 -18.26 6.64 14.66
C ALA A 395 -16.76 6.87 14.46
N LEU A 396 -15.93 6.31 15.35
CA LEU A 396 -14.47 6.42 15.25
C LEU A 396 -13.95 5.72 14.00
N VAL A 397 -14.48 4.54 13.67
CA VAL A 397 -14.08 3.78 12.48
C VAL A 397 -14.32 4.57 11.20
N ILE A 398 -15.44 5.27 11.11
CA ILE A 398 -15.82 6.04 9.91
C ILE A 398 -15.09 7.39 9.86
N SER A 399 -14.63 7.93 10.99
CA SER A 399 -14.05 9.28 11.08
C SER A 399 -12.85 9.51 10.14
N THR A 400 -11.88 8.59 10.13
CA THR A 400 -10.64 8.74 9.36
C THR A 400 -10.88 8.54 7.85
N PRO A 401 -11.57 7.47 7.40
CA PRO A 401 -11.89 7.30 5.98
C PRO A 401 -12.74 8.45 5.41
N ALA A 402 -13.70 8.97 6.18
CA ALA A 402 -14.54 10.09 5.74
C ALA A 402 -13.72 11.38 5.53
N ALA A 403 -12.81 11.70 6.47
CA ALA A 403 -11.93 12.86 6.38
C ALA A 403 -10.95 12.73 5.21
N ILE A 404 -10.30 11.57 5.06
CA ILE A 404 -9.36 11.29 3.97
C ILE A 404 -10.07 11.38 2.62
N THR A 405 -11.21 10.72 2.46
CA THR A 405 -11.99 10.73 1.22
C THR A 405 -12.38 12.14 0.82
N SER A 406 -12.88 12.93 1.77
CA SER A 406 -13.25 14.32 1.55
C SER A 406 -12.05 15.18 1.18
N GLY A 407 -10.91 14.98 1.86
CA GLY A 407 -9.66 15.68 1.59
C GLY A 407 -9.10 15.39 0.20
N LEU A 408 -9.07 14.11 -0.20
CA LEU A 408 -8.66 13.69 -1.54
C LEU A 408 -9.59 14.27 -2.62
N ALA A 409 -10.91 14.23 -2.41
CA ALA A 409 -11.87 14.80 -3.35
C ALA A 409 -11.73 16.33 -3.46
N ALA A 410 -11.46 17.02 -2.35
CA ALA A 410 -11.22 18.46 -2.34
C ALA A 410 -9.92 18.83 -3.06
N ALA A 411 -8.85 18.07 -2.86
CA ALA A 411 -7.58 18.25 -3.56
C ALA A 411 -7.74 18.04 -5.08
N ALA A 412 -8.43 16.98 -5.48
CA ALA A 412 -8.68 16.69 -6.89
C ALA A 412 -9.48 17.79 -7.60
N ARG A 413 -10.51 18.36 -6.93
CA ARG A 413 -11.27 19.51 -7.46
C ARG A 413 -10.41 20.77 -7.67
N ARG A 414 -9.24 20.84 -7.03
CA ARG A 414 -8.29 21.96 -7.14
C ARG A 414 -7.07 21.62 -8.01
N GLY A 415 -7.13 20.53 -8.78
CA GLY A 415 -6.03 20.12 -9.66
C GLY A 415 -4.84 19.47 -8.95
N ALA A 416 -4.97 19.13 -7.66
CA ALA A 416 -3.94 18.40 -6.93
C ALA A 416 -4.23 16.89 -6.95
N LEU A 417 -3.24 16.09 -7.36
CA LEU A 417 -3.30 14.64 -7.36
C LEU A 417 -2.55 14.07 -6.16
N ILE A 418 -3.28 13.54 -5.17
CA ILE A 418 -2.69 12.91 -3.98
C ILE A 418 -2.90 11.39 -4.06
N LYS A 419 -1.80 10.64 -4.06
CA LYS A 419 -1.78 9.19 -4.21
C LYS A 419 -2.01 8.47 -2.87
N GLY A 420 -3.21 8.63 -2.31
CA GLY A 420 -3.72 7.79 -1.21
C GLY A 420 -3.83 8.50 0.13
N GLY A 421 -4.51 7.84 1.08
CA GLY A 421 -4.73 8.38 2.42
C GLY A 421 -3.45 8.61 3.21
N ALA A 422 -2.50 7.66 3.13
CA ALA A 422 -1.21 7.80 3.78
C ALA A 422 -0.42 9.02 3.26
N ALA A 423 -0.44 9.28 1.95
CA ALA A 423 0.21 10.46 1.37
C ALA A 423 -0.43 11.76 1.87
N LEU A 424 -1.76 11.79 2.00
CA LEU A 424 -2.49 12.94 2.54
C LEU A 424 -2.15 13.19 4.03
N GLU A 425 -2.07 12.12 4.84
CA GLU A 425 -1.68 12.24 6.25
C GLU A 425 -0.23 12.73 6.41
N GLN A 426 0.69 12.22 5.59
CA GLN A 426 2.08 12.66 5.60
C GLN A 426 2.18 14.13 5.22
N LEU A 427 1.46 14.55 4.17
CA LEU A 427 1.40 15.95 3.74
C LEU A 427 0.97 16.89 4.87
N GLY A 428 0.04 16.45 5.74
CA GLY A 428 -0.39 17.21 6.92
C GLY A 428 0.68 17.39 8.00
N ARG A 429 1.80 16.65 7.96
CA ARG A 429 2.90 16.71 8.94
C ARG A 429 4.19 17.31 8.37
N ILE A 430 4.24 17.59 7.08
CA ILE A 430 5.44 18.15 6.43
C ILE A 430 5.69 19.57 6.95
N THR A 431 6.90 19.82 7.44
CA THR A 431 7.37 21.15 7.87
C THR A 431 8.47 21.72 6.99
N GLN A 432 9.05 20.90 6.12
CA GLN A 432 10.15 21.26 5.23
C GLN A 432 9.86 20.75 3.82
N VAL A 433 10.14 21.58 2.81
CA VAL A 433 9.98 21.22 1.41
C VAL A 433 11.32 21.41 0.72
N ALA A 434 11.85 20.35 0.12
CA ALA A 434 12.99 20.43 -0.78
C ALA A 434 12.45 20.51 -2.22
N PHE A 435 12.89 21.52 -2.96
CA PHE A 435 12.50 21.72 -4.35
C PHE A 435 13.64 21.29 -5.28
N ASP A 436 13.29 20.56 -6.33
CA ASP A 436 14.17 20.45 -7.49
C ASP A 436 14.17 21.78 -8.27
N LYS A 437 15.26 22.10 -8.97
CA LYS A 437 15.37 23.35 -9.73
C LYS A 437 14.68 23.21 -11.09
N THR A 438 15.24 22.36 -11.94
CA THR A 438 14.91 22.25 -13.36
C THR A 438 13.53 21.61 -13.52
N GLY A 439 12.60 22.26 -14.24
CA GLY A 439 11.25 21.73 -14.46
C GLY A 439 10.29 21.78 -13.25
N THR A 440 10.77 22.15 -12.06
CA THR A 440 9.93 22.38 -10.87
C THR A 440 9.85 23.86 -10.51
N LEU A 441 11.00 24.53 -10.35
CA LEU A 441 11.06 25.98 -10.14
C LEU A 441 11.25 26.74 -11.45
N THR A 442 11.94 26.15 -12.42
CA THR A 442 12.13 26.70 -13.77
C THR A 442 11.20 26.02 -14.78
N VAL A 443 10.95 26.67 -15.92
CA VAL A 443 10.11 26.14 -17.01
C VAL A 443 10.80 25.05 -17.86
N GLY A 444 12.00 24.64 -17.46
CA GLY A 444 13.02 23.99 -18.28
C GLY A 444 14.32 24.68 -17.98
#